data_AF-A0A672SC24-F1
#
_entry.id   AF-A0A672SC24-F1
#
_cell.length_a   1.000
_cell.length_b   1.000
_cell.length_c   1.000
_cell.angle_alpha   90.00
_cell.angle_beta   90.00
_cell.angle_gamma   90.00
#
_symmetry.space_group_name_H-M   'P 1'
#
loop_
_entity.id
_entity.type
_entity.pdbx_description
1 polymer ?
#
loop_
_entity_poly.entity_id
_entity_poly.type
_entity_poly.pdbx_seq_one_letter_code
_entity_poly.pdbx_strand_id
1 'polypeptide(L)'
;MNLNDAKNEVLQVLSKTERRHLPKLLEWLKTSDDLDDFLVDNQSVILQSIAEDLRVCLPLEAMAPSETMAIQKTQQKPHPTVHVDAFLYDEEAVDSLCEEGKISRNYCLNCGSHRTAPLEFISHSFSIPELQFLFHNVLPGLSGKLVVDVGSRLGAVLFGVNSCFFQTCSFSLHKMFIERLELFGLLGNCDVFISCLDSHSDGTHSLQRSHW
;
A
#
# COMPACT_ATOMS: atom_id res chain seq x y z
N MET A 1 -20.64 8.96 -21.97
CA MET A 1 -20.42 10.42 -21.99
C MET A 1 -18.93 10.66 -22.16
N ASN A 2 -18.49 11.60 -23.01
CA ASN A 2 -17.06 11.89 -23.13
C ASN A 2 -16.61 12.88 -22.03
N LEU A 3 -15.29 13.08 -21.86
CA LEU A 3 -14.74 13.93 -20.80
C LEU A 3 -15.25 15.39 -20.86
N ASN A 4 -15.41 15.94 -22.05
CA ASN A 4 -15.86 17.33 -22.22
C ASN A 4 -17.35 17.47 -21.89
N ASP A 5 -18.16 16.51 -22.32
CA ASP A 5 -19.58 16.43 -21.97
C ASP A 5 -19.75 16.30 -20.45
N ALA A 6 -18.94 15.44 -19.80
CA ALA A 6 -18.96 15.25 -18.36
C ALA A 6 -18.61 16.53 -17.59
N LYS A 7 -17.55 17.23 -18.03
CA LYS A 7 -17.18 18.54 -17.45
C LYS A 7 -18.31 19.55 -17.57
N ASN A 8 -18.98 19.60 -18.73
CA ASN A 8 -20.09 20.52 -18.95
C ASN A 8 -21.29 20.20 -18.07
N GLU A 9 -21.64 18.93 -17.88
CA GLU A 9 -22.71 18.50 -16.96
C GLU A 9 -22.40 18.90 -15.51
N VAL A 10 -21.17 18.67 -15.04
CA VAL A 10 -20.73 19.09 -13.70
C VAL A 10 -20.85 20.62 -13.54
N LEU A 11 -20.38 21.39 -14.53
CA LEU A 11 -20.51 22.85 -14.52
C LEU A 11 -21.98 23.30 -14.52
N GLN A 12 -22.87 22.60 -15.22
CA GLN A 12 -24.30 22.90 -15.18
C GLN A 12 -24.90 22.66 -13.79
N VAL A 13 -24.54 21.56 -13.13
CA VAL A 13 -24.99 21.27 -11.76
C VAL A 13 -24.50 22.34 -10.79
N LEU A 14 -23.23 22.74 -10.89
CA LEU A 14 -22.66 23.82 -10.09
C LEU A 14 -23.38 25.16 -10.36
N SER A 15 -23.74 25.44 -11.61
CA SER A 15 -24.46 26.68 -11.97
C SER A 15 -25.90 26.75 -11.44
N LYS A 16 -26.54 25.59 -11.25
CA LYS A 16 -27.91 25.46 -10.72
C LYS A 16 -27.94 25.42 -9.18
N THR A 17 -26.80 25.19 -8.54
CA THR A 17 -26.68 25.13 -7.08
C THR A 17 -26.75 26.54 -6.50
N GLU A 18 -27.54 26.73 -5.44
CA GLU A 18 -27.65 28.02 -4.79
C GLU A 18 -26.29 28.49 -4.23
N ARG A 19 -25.98 29.79 -4.38
CA ARG A 19 -24.67 30.35 -4.01
C ARG A 19 -24.24 30.08 -2.56
N ARG A 20 -25.20 29.94 -1.63
CA ARG A 20 -24.93 29.64 -0.22
C ARG A 20 -24.45 28.20 0.03
N HIS A 21 -24.78 27.26 -0.85
CA HIS A 21 -24.37 25.86 -0.77
C HIS A 21 -23.13 25.55 -1.62
N LEU A 22 -22.82 26.41 -2.59
CA LEU A 22 -21.72 26.21 -3.54
C LEU A 22 -20.35 25.98 -2.86
N PRO A 23 -19.93 26.73 -1.81
CA PRO A 23 -18.66 26.47 -1.15
C PRO A 23 -18.60 25.10 -0.49
N LYS A 24 -19.70 24.66 0.15
CA LYS A 24 -19.77 23.34 0.80
C LYS A 24 -19.75 22.21 -0.22
N LEU A 25 -20.44 22.38 -1.35
CA LEU A 25 -20.44 21.41 -2.43
C LEU A 25 -19.06 21.28 -3.08
N LEU A 26 -18.37 22.41 -3.30
CA LEU A 26 -17.00 22.40 -3.84
C LEU A 26 -16.00 21.78 -2.88
N GLU A 27 -16.18 21.99 -1.58
CA GLU A 27 -15.35 21.33 -0.57
C GLU A 27 -15.59 19.82 -0.59
N TRP A 28 -16.85 19.39 -0.54
CA TRP A 28 -17.19 17.96 -0.65
C TRP A 28 -16.64 17.34 -1.93
N LEU A 29 -16.76 17.98 -3.10
CA LEU A 29 -16.18 17.46 -4.35
C LEU A 29 -14.66 17.28 -4.33
N LYS A 30 -13.94 18.01 -3.45
CA LYS A 30 -12.48 17.92 -3.34
C LYS A 30 -12.02 16.91 -2.31
N THR A 31 -12.84 16.62 -1.31
CA THR A 31 -12.44 15.88 -0.11
C THR A 31 -13.34 14.68 0.18
N SER A 32 -14.29 14.37 -0.70
CA SER A 32 -15.21 13.25 -0.51
C SER A 32 -14.63 11.98 -1.09
N ASP A 33 -14.62 10.94 -0.25
CA ASP A 33 -14.28 9.58 -0.62
C ASP A 33 -15.45 8.89 -1.39
N ASP A 34 -16.66 9.50 -1.41
CA ASP A 34 -17.82 8.99 -2.18
C ASP A 34 -17.54 8.96 -3.70
N LEU A 35 -16.54 9.73 -4.16
CA LEU A 35 -16.13 9.75 -5.56
C LEU A 35 -15.23 8.57 -5.92
N ASP A 36 -14.54 7.98 -4.93
CA ASP A 36 -13.63 6.85 -5.13
C ASP A 36 -14.40 5.56 -5.45
N ASP A 37 -15.67 5.47 -5.03
CA ASP A 37 -16.58 4.39 -5.42
C ASP A 37 -16.77 4.29 -6.95
N PHE A 38 -16.70 5.41 -7.67
CA PHE A 38 -16.75 5.43 -9.13
C PHE A 38 -15.42 5.09 -9.78
N LEU A 39 -14.35 5.07 -9.00
CA LEU A 39 -13.00 4.69 -9.38
C LEU A 39 -12.67 3.25 -8.98
N VAL A 40 -13.64 2.48 -8.46
CA VAL A 40 -13.50 1.02 -8.22
C VAL A 40 -13.20 0.36 -9.56
N ASP A 41 -11.91 0.23 -9.81
CA ASP A 41 -11.36 -0.40 -10.99
C ASP A 41 -11.38 -1.91 -10.77
N ASN A 42 -11.54 -2.68 -11.84
CA ASN A 42 -11.32 -4.13 -11.82
C ASN A 42 -9.96 -4.46 -11.20
N GLN A 43 -8.98 -3.56 -11.33
CA GLN A 43 -7.68 -3.68 -10.69
C GLN A 43 -7.78 -3.71 -9.16
N SER A 44 -8.59 -2.85 -8.52
CA SER A 44 -8.80 -2.88 -7.06
C SER A 44 -9.35 -4.23 -6.62
N VAL A 45 -10.37 -4.72 -7.34
CA VAL A 45 -11.06 -5.98 -7.03
C VAL A 45 -10.11 -7.17 -7.16
N ILE A 46 -9.27 -7.20 -8.20
CA ILE A 46 -8.26 -8.24 -8.39
C ILE A 46 -7.24 -8.21 -7.24
N LEU A 47 -6.74 -7.03 -6.87
CA LEU A 47 -5.77 -6.90 -5.78
C LEU A 47 -6.36 -7.30 -4.42
N GLN A 48 -7.63 -6.94 -4.16
CA GLN A 48 -8.36 -7.35 -2.96
C GLN A 48 -8.55 -8.88 -2.91
N SER A 49 -8.94 -9.49 -4.02
CA SER A 49 -9.08 -10.95 -4.11
C SER A 49 -7.75 -11.68 -3.87
N ILE A 50 -6.64 -11.15 -4.40
CA ILE A 50 -5.31 -11.70 -4.15
C ILE A 50 -4.95 -11.57 -2.66
N ALA A 51 -5.22 -10.41 -2.05
CA ALA A 51 -4.98 -10.19 -0.63
C ALA A 51 -5.80 -11.18 0.23
N GLU A 52 -7.08 -11.40 -0.09
CA GLU A 52 -7.93 -12.37 0.57
C GLU A 52 -7.38 -13.80 0.49
N ASP A 53 -6.98 -14.25 -0.70
CA ASP A 53 -6.40 -15.59 -0.90
C ASP A 53 -5.09 -15.78 -0.11
N LEU A 54 -4.26 -14.72 -0.06
CA LEU A 54 -3.01 -14.74 0.71
C LEU A 54 -3.26 -14.83 2.21
N ARG A 55 -4.27 -14.13 2.76
CA ARG A 55 -4.62 -14.20 4.19
C ARG A 55 -5.00 -15.61 4.63
N VAL A 56 -5.61 -16.41 3.76
CA VAL A 56 -5.97 -17.81 4.07
C VAL A 56 -4.74 -18.69 4.25
N CYS A 57 -3.64 -18.36 3.55
CA CYS A 57 -2.45 -19.18 3.49
C CYS A 57 -1.30 -18.70 4.41
N LEU A 58 -1.38 -17.46 4.91
CA LEU A 58 -0.30 -16.81 5.65
C LEU A 58 -0.67 -16.62 7.13
N PRO A 59 0.33 -16.58 8.04
CA PRO A 59 0.10 -16.10 9.39
C PRO A 59 -0.31 -14.63 9.37
N LEU A 60 -0.90 -14.15 10.46
CA LEU A 60 -1.43 -12.79 10.59
C LEU A 60 -0.37 -11.72 10.30
N GLU A 61 0.84 -11.95 10.79
CA GLU A 61 2.00 -11.07 10.61
C GLU A 61 2.54 -11.12 9.18
N ALA A 62 2.20 -12.16 8.41
CA ALA A 62 2.70 -12.40 7.05
C ALA A 62 4.23 -12.26 6.90
N MET A 63 4.98 -12.48 7.98
CA MET A 63 6.44 -12.43 7.98
C MET A 63 7.02 -13.82 7.74
N ALA A 64 7.93 -13.94 6.77
CA ALA A 64 8.64 -15.18 6.54
C ALA A 64 9.71 -15.41 7.63
N PRO A 65 10.02 -16.66 8.01
CA PRO A 65 11.08 -16.95 8.99
C PRO A 65 12.46 -16.42 8.57
N SER A 66 12.67 -16.18 7.27
CA SER A 66 13.88 -15.56 6.75
C SER A 66 13.98 -14.07 7.04
N GLU A 67 12.87 -13.34 7.29
CA GLU A 67 12.82 -11.88 7.52
C GLU A 67 13.36 -11.45 8.90
N THR A 68 14.44 -12.08 9.35
CA THR A 68 15.03 -11.90 10.69
C THR A 68 15.38 -10.45 11.00
N MET A 69 15.81 -9.67 10.01
CA MET A 69 16.15 -8.25 10.21
C MET A 69 14.92 -7.38 10.51
N ALA A 70 13.79 -7.63 9.85
CA ALA A 70 12.54 -6.89 10.10
C ALA A 70 11.98 -7.22 11.49
N ILE A 71 12.01 -8.50 11.86
CA ILE A 71 11.64 -8.98 13.19
C ILE A 71 12.52 -8.32 14.27
N GLN A 72 13.84 -8.30 14.06
CA GLN A 72 14.78 -7.67 15.00
C GLN A 72 14.55 -6.16 15.14
N LYS A 73 14.32 -5.44 14.05
CA LYS A 73 14.02 -4.00 14.09
C LYS A 73 12.75 -3.71 14.91
N THR A 74 11.71 -4.52 14.73
CA THR A 74 10.45 -4.39 15.46
C THR A 74 10.65 -4.63 16.96
N GLN A 75 11.45 -5.64 17.32
CA GLN A 75 11.76 -5.95 18.72
C GLN A 75 12.68 -4.92 19.40
N GLN A 76 13.47 -4.17 18.64
CA GLN A 76 14.38 -3.15 19.16
C GLN A 76 13.71 -1.78 19.36
N LYS A 77 12.44 -1.60 18.92
CA LYS A 77 11.74 -0.34 19.11
C LYS A 77 11.44 -0.08 20.59
N PRO A 78 11.55 1.18 21.04
CA PRO A 78 11.33 1.56 22.44
C PRO A 78 9.85 1.43 22.86
N HIS A 79 8.93 1.48 21.90
CA HIS A 79 7.50 1.26 22.12
C HIS A 79 7.10 -0.08 21.50
N PRO A 80 6.14 -0.80 22.11
CA PRO A 80 5.64 -2.03 21.52
C PRO A 80 5.01 -1.75 20.15
N THR A 81 5.51 -2.45 19.13
CA THR A 81 5.12 -2.27 17.73
C THR A 81 4.62 -3.61 17.19
N VAL A 82 3.53 -3.56 16.43
CA VAL A 82 2.94 -4.72 15.76
C VAL A 82 3.13 -4.57 14.26
N HIS A 83 3.60 -5.62 13.61
CA HIS A 83 3.66 -5.68 12.16
C HIS A 83 2.29 -6.13 11.62
N VAL A 84 1.74 -5.35 10.70
CA VAL A 84 0.53 -5.66 9.95
C VAL A 84 0.81 -5.30 8.49
N ASP A 85 0.67 -6.27 7.60
CA ASP A 85 0.95 -6.05 6.18
C ASP A 85 -0.16 -5.21 5.52
N ALA A 86 0.17 -4.00 5.07
CA ALA A 86 -0.80 -3.05 4.51
C ALA A 86 -1.37 -3.47 3.14
N PHE A 87 -0.71 -4.40 2.43
CA PHE A 87 -1.31 -5.00 1.23
C PHE A 87 -2.43 -5.97 1.62
N LEU A 88 -2.23 -6.70 2.72
CA LEU A 88 -3.19 -7.67 3.21
C LEU A 88 -4.29 -7.02 4.05
N TYR A 89 -4.02 -6.04 4.88
CA TYR A 89 -5.01 -5.50 5.81
C TYR A 89 -5.07 -3.99 5.68
N ASP A 90 -6.20 -3.49 5.20
CA ASP A 90 -6.55 -2.08 5.29
C ASP A 90 -7.03 -1.71 6.70
N GLU A 91 -7.32 -0.43 6.93
CA GLU A 91 -7.73 0.05 8.25
C GLU A 91 -8.99 -0.64 8.77
N GLU A 92 -9.97 -0.89 7.90
CA GLU A 92 -11.22 -1.57 8.23
C GLU A 92 -11.02 -3.04 8.61
N ALA A 93 -10.14 -3.74 7.89
CA ALA A 93 -9.75 -5.12 8.22
C ALA A 93 -8.99 -5.17 9.56
N VAL A 94 -8.11 -4.20 9.84
CA VAL A 94 -7.44 -4.09 11.14
C VAL A 94 -8.44 -3.83 12.26
N ASP A 95 -9.43 -2.97 12.03
CA ASP A 95 -10.52 -2.73 12.97
C ASP A 95 -11.30 -4.01 13.29
N SER A 96 -11.69 -4.75 12.25
CA SER A 96 -12.40 -6.02 12.40
C SER A 96 -11.57 -7.04 13.20
N LEU A 97 -10.26 -7.14 12.93
CA LEU A 97 -9.36 -8.01 13.70
C LEU A 97 -9.23 -7.58 15.17
N CYS A 98 -9.36 -6.30 15.46
CA CYS A 98 -9.38 -5.79 16.83
C CYS A 98 -10.69 -6.13 17.56
N GLU A 99 -11.83 -6.01 16.87
CA GLU A 99 -13.14 -6.40 17.41
C GLU A 99 -13.22 -7.90 17.69
N GLU A 100 -12.62 -8.72 16.82
CA GLU A 100 -12.51 -10.17 17.01
C GLU A 100 -11.50 -10.57 18.09
N GLY A 101 -10.72 -9.62 18.63
CA GLY A 101 -9.70 -9.86 19.65
C GLY A 101 -8.46 -10.59 19.14
N LYS A 102 -8.24 -10.63 17.81
CA LYS A 102 -7.03 -11.21 17.18
C LYS A 102 -5.84 -10.26 17.26
N ILE A 103 -6.09 -8.95 17.21
CA ILE A 103 -5.10 -7.88 17.38
C ILE A 103 -5.61 -6.92 18.46
N SER A 104 -4.72 -6.17 19.10
CA SER A 104 -5.09 -5.04 19.95
C SER A 104 -4.48 -3.76 19.40
N ARG A 105 -5.21 -2.64 19.46
CA ARG A 105 -4.64 -1.30 19.20
C ARG A 105 -3.90 -0.71 20.40
N ASN A 106 -4.01 -1.35 21.56
CA ASN A 106 -3.43 -0.86 22.80
C ASN A 106 -2.69 -1.96 23.54
N TYR A 107 -1.62 -1.59 24.23
CA TYR A 107 -0.93 -2.47 25.17
C TYR A 107 -1.07 -1.95 26.58
N CYS A 108 -0.99 -2.87 27.54
CA CYS A 108 -1.07 -2.55 28.94
C CYS A 108 0.28 -2.00 29.43
N LEU A 109 0.30 -0.84 30.07
CA LEU A 109 1.53 -0.29 30.67
C LEU A 109 2.00 -1.10 31.88
N ASN A 110 1.09 -1.87 32.49
CA ASN A 110 1.37 -2.69 33.66
C ASN A 110 0.44 -3.92 33.62
N CYS A 111 0.97 -5.10 33.24
CA CYS A 111 0.20 -6.31 32.92
C CYS A 111 -1.07 -6.50 33.80
N GLY A 112 -2.23 -6.63 33.15
CA GLY A 112 -3.53 -6.77 33.81
C GLY A 112 -4.20 -5.45 34.26
N SER A 113 -3.58 -4.30 34.01
CA SER A 113 -4.19 -3.00 34.32
C SER A 113 -5.08 -2.47 33.20
N HIS A 114 -6.04 -1.62 33.55
CA HIS A 114 -6.83 -0.83 32.60
C HIS A 114 -6.06 0.39 32.06
N ARG A 115 -4.82 0.60 32.51
CA ARG A 115 -3.98 1.71 32.06
C ARG A 115 -3.21 1.27 30.82
N THR A 116 -3.73 1.64 29.66
CA THR A 116 -3.19 1.24 28.36
C THR A 116 -2.55 2.41 27.61
N ALA A 117 -1.69 2.08 26.65
CA ALA A 117 -1.12 3.02 25.68
C ALA A 117 -1.25 2.45 24.26
N PRO A 118 -1.30 3.29 23.22
CA PRO A 118 -1.46 2.83 21.85
C PRO A 118 -0.25 2.02 21.37
N LEU A 119 -0.52 0.99 20.59
CA LEU A 119 0.46 0.23 19.83
C LEU A 119 0.80 0.96 18.53
N GLU A 120 2.07 0.89 18.13
CA GLU A 120 2.49 1.38 16.81
C GLU A 120 2.30 0.25 15.78
N PHE A 121 1.71 0.55 14.63
CA PHE A 121 1.58 -0.40 13.52
C PHE A 121 2.60 -0.07 12.42
N ILE A 122 3.26 -1.10 11.90
CA ILE A 122 4.20 -0.98 10.78
C ILE A 122 3.86 -1.96 9.67
N SER A 123 4.08 -1.54 8.43
CA SER A 123 4.03 -2.39 7.24
C SER A 123 5.33 -2.27 6.44
N HIS A 124 5.73 -3.35 5.78
CA HIS A 124 6.84 -3.37 4.82
C HIS A 124 6.35 -3.59 3.38
N SER A 125 5.07 -3.33 3.13
CA SER A 125 4.42 -3.52 1.83
C SER A 125 3.47 -2.37 1.56
N PHE A 126 3.30 -2.04 0.28
CA PHE A 126 2.37 -1.00 -0.14
C PHE A 126 0.93 -1.46 0.06
N SER A 127 0.07 -0.55 0.52
CA SER A 127 -1.37 -0.77 0.49
C SER A 127 -1.91 -0.77 -0.94
N ILE A 128 -3.11 -1.32 -1.15
CA ILE A 128 -3.77 -1.28 -2.47
C ILE A 128 -3.93 0.17 -2.98
N PRO A 129 -4.42 1.14 -2.18
CA PRO A 129 -4.47 2.55 -2.60
C PRO A 129 -3.10 3.15 -2.92
N GLU A 130 -2.06 2.80 -2.16
CA GLU A 130 -0.68 3.26 -2.44
C GLU A 130 -0.15 2.70 -3.76
N LEU A 131 -0.40 1.42 -4.06
CA LEU A 131 -0.05 0.82 -5.34
C LEU A 131 -0.78 1.53 -6.49
N GLN A 132 -2.08 1.79 -6.33
CA GLN A 132 -2.84 2.52 -7.34
C GLN A 132 -2.28 3.92 -7.54
N PHE A 133 -2.00 4.64 -6.47
CA PHE A 133 -1.41 5.96 -6.55
C PHE A 133 -0.06 5.91 -7.30
N LEU A 134 0.79 4.94 -6.96
CA LEU A 134 2.08 4.73 -7.59
C LEU A 134 1.95 4.52 -9.11
N PHE A 135 1.09 3.60 -9.55
CA PHE A 135 0.92 3.27 -10.97
C PHE A 135 0.20 4.35 -11.78
N HIS A 136 -0.78 5.04 -11.20
CA HIS A 136 -1.58 6.02 -11.92
C HIS A 136 -0.95 7.42 -11.94
N ASN A 137 -0.23 7.80 -10.89
CA ASN A 137 0.18 9.19 -10.69
C ASN A 137 1.71 9.39 -10.63
N VAL A 138 2.48 8.36 -10.25
CA VAL A 138 3.92 8.50 -10.02
C VAL A 138 4.74 7.91 -11.15
N LEU A 139 4.41 6.68 -11.57
CA LEU A 139 5.18 5.96 -12.57
C LEU A 139 4.87 6.47 -13.99
N PRO A 140 5.89 6.65 -14.84
CA PRO A 140 5.66 6.89 -16.26
C PRO A 140 5.12 5.62 -16.92
N GLY A 141 4.60 5.74 -18.14
CA GLY A 141 4.19 4.57 -18.93
C GLY A 141 5.29 3.50 -18.98
N LEU A 142 4.93 2.27 -18.56
CA LEU A 142 5.86 1.14 -18.40
C LEU A 142 5.92 0.23 -19.62
N SER A 143 5.27 0.60 -20.72
CA SER A 143 5.20 -0.22 -21.92
C SER A 143 6.58 -0.50 -22.50
N GLY A 144 6.94 -1.78 -22.59
CA GLY A 144 8.22 -2.25 -23.12
C GLY A 144 9.41 -2.02 -22.19
N LYS A 145 9.16 -1.65 -20.93
CA LYS A 145 10.21 -1.41 -19.92
C LYS A 145 10.41 -2.63 -19.04
N LEU A 146 11.65 -2.86 -18.61
CA LEU A 146 11.98 -3.82 -17.57
C LEU A 146 11.83 -3.17 -16.20
N VAL A 147 10.83 -3.61 -15.44
CA VAL A 147 10.59 -3.18 -14.06
C VAL A 147 11.19 -4.20 -13.09
N VAL A 148 11.96 -3.70 -12.13
CA VAL A 148 12.57 -4.50 -11.06
C VAL A 148 11.99 -4.06 -9.72
N ASP A 149 11.30 -4.99 -9.06
CA ASP A 149 10.80 -4.83 -7.69
C ASP A 149 11.78 -5.47 -6.70
N VAL A 150 12.37 -4.63 -5.86
CA VAL A 150 13.42 -5.00 -4.92
C VAL A 150 12.89 -4.97 -3.50
N GLY A 151 12.95 -6.13 -2.85
CA GLY A 151 12.30 -6.32 -1.57
C GLY A 151 10.80 -6.60 -1.73
N SER A 152 10.43 -7.33 -2.79
CA SER A 152 9.05 -7.58 -3.18
C SER A 152 8.16 -8.23 -2.12
N ARG A 153 8.75 -8.86 -1.08
CA ARG A 153 8.07 -9.62 -0.02
C ARG A 153 7.00 -10.56 -0.57
N LEU A 154 5.73 -10.21 -0.42
CA LEU A 154 4.58 -10.98 -0.92
C LEU A 154 4.31 -10.78 -2.42
N GLY A 155 5.00 -9.86 -3.08
CA GLY A 155 4.82 -9.52 -4.48
C GLY A 155 3.76 -8.47 -4.75
N ALA A 156 3.35 -7.70 -3.74
CA ALA A 156 2.29 -6.67 -3.82
C ALA A 156 2.45 -5.74 -5.03
N VAL A 157 3.66 -5.21 -5.25
CA VAL A 157 3.98 -4.34 -6.39
C VAL A 157 3.78 -5.06 -7.72
N LEU A 158 4.18 -6.33 -7.84
CA LEU A 158 4.06 -7.12 -9.06
C LEU A 158 2.61 -7.47 -9.38
N PHE A 159 1.77 -7.69 -8.37
CA PHE A 159 0.34 -7.84 -8.58
C PHE A 159 -0.26 -6.56 -9.14
N GLY A 160 0.19 -5.39 -8.64
CA GLY A 160 -0.13 -4.09 -9.22
C GLY A 160 0.30 -3.95 -10.69
N VAL A 161 1.55 -4.34 -11.03
CA VAL A 161 2.03 -4.29 -12.42
C VAL A 161 1.29 -5.27 -13.34
N ASN A 162 1.07 -6.52 -12.92
CA ASN A 162 0.42 -7.54 -13.76
C ASN A 162 -1.05 -7.20 -14.06
N SER A 163 -1.72 -6.49 -13.15
CA SER A 163 -3.05 -5.92 -13.41
C SER A 163 -3.02 -4.85 -14.51
N CYS A 164 -1.86 -4.24 -14.78
CA CYS A 164 -1.65 -3.09 -15.66
C CYS A 164 -0.87 -3.40 -16.96
N PHE A 165 -0.71 -4.70 -17.32
CA PHE A 165 0.13 -5.22 -18.43
C PHE A 165 1.67 -5.13 -18.22
N PHE A 166 2.41 -6.09 -18.80
CA PHE A 166 3.88 -6.18 -19.05
C PHE A 166 4.71 -7.24 -18.29
N GLN A 167 5.88 -7.55 -18.88
CA GLN A 167 6.88 -8.54 -18.46
C GLN A 167 7.69 -8.01 -17.27
N THR A 168 7.53 -8.63 -16.10
CA THR A 168 8.14 -8.20 -14.84
C THR A 168 9.16 -9.20 -14.31
N CYS A 169 10.23 -8.71 -13.69
CA CYS A 169 11.15 -9.53 -12.90
C CYS A 169 11.10 -9.10 -11.42
N SER A 170 10.91 -10.08 -10.53
CA SER A 170 10.85 -9.86 -9.08
C SER A 170 12.06 -10.43 -8.39
N PHE A 171 12.64 -9.67 -7.47
CA PHE A 171 13.70 -10.16 -6.61
C PHE A 171 13.42 -9.83 -5.13
N SER A 172 13.11 -10.87 -4.36
CA SER A 172 13.12 -10.79 -2.90
C SER A 172 14.56 -10.83 -2.41
N LEU A 173 15.03 -9.72 -1.82
CA LEU A 173 16.42 -9.54 -1.38
C LEU A 173 16.88 -10.58 -0.34
N HIS A 174 16.00 -11.40 0.22
CA HIS A 174 16.35 -12.36 1.27
C HIS A 174 17.16 -13.57 0.79
N LYS A 175 17.13 -13.92 -0.51
CA LYS A 175 18.00 -14.96 -1.10
C LYS A 175 19.21 -14.42 -1.86
N MET A 176 19.25 -13.12 -2.20
CA MET A 176 20.25 -12.58 -3.13
C MET A 176 21.47 -11.92 -2.49
N PHE A 177 21.57 -11.84 -1.16
CA PHE A 177 22.78 -11.31 -0.52
C PHE A 177 24.02 -12.21 -0.68
N ILE A 178 23.88 -13.41 -1.26
CA ILE A 178 24.97 -14.38 -1.45
C ILE A 178 25.72 -14.20 -2.80
N GLU A 179 25.15 -13.56 -3.84
CA GLU A 179 25.85 -13.41 -5.13
C GLU A 179 25.83 -11.96 -5.65
N ARG A 180 26.71 -11.17 -5.04
CA ARG A 180 26.96 -9.74 -5.29
C ARG A 180 27.36 -9.37 -6.74
N LEU A 181 27.45 -10.34 -7.65
CA LEU A 181 27.91 -10.18 -9.04
C LEU A 181 26.76 -10.16 -10.08
N GLU A 182 25.61 -10.79 -9.83
CA GLU A 182 24.49 -10.79 -10.80
C GLU A 182 23.57 -9.57 -10.64
N LEU A 183 23.41 -9.04 -9.42
CA LEU A 183 22.55 -7.89 -9.14
C LEU A 183 23.01 -6.63 -9.90
N PHE A 184 24.33 -6.39 -10.02
CA PHE A 184 24.85 -5.26 -10.79
C PHE A 184 24.60 -5.39 -12.30
N GLY A 185 24.58 -6.61 -12.84
CA GLY A 185 24.27 -6.87 -14.25
C GLY A 185 22.78 -6.68 -14.57
N LEU A 186 21.90 -7.03 -13.65
CA LEU A 186 20.44 -6.82 -13.77
C LEU A 186 20.04 -5.35 -13.54
N LEU A 187 20.62 -4.69 -12.53
CA LEU A 187 20.38 -3.27 -12.27
C LEU A 187 20.91 -2.37 -13.40
N GLY A 188 21.94 -2.81 -14.13
CA GLY A 188 22.44 -2.10 -15.32
C GLY A 188 21.52 -2.16 -16.54
N ASN A 189 20.52 -3.05 -16.55
CA ASN A 189 19.62 -3.27 -17.68
C ASN A 189 18.14 -3.01 -17.35
N CYS A 190 17.82 -2.54 -16.13
CA CYS A 190 16.46 -2.21 -15.74
C CYS A 190 16.13 -0.74 -16.02
N ASP A 191 14.91 -0.49 -16.49
CA ASP A 191 14.43 0.86 -16.76
C ASP A 191 13.79 1.51 -15.53
N VAL A 192 13.23 0.70 -14.61
CA VAL A 192 12.52 1.20 -13.43
C VAL A 192 12.81 0.33 -12.21
N PHE A 193 13.14 0.98 -11.09
CA PHE A 193 13.38 0.36 -9.79
C PHE A 193 12.29 0.76 -8.80
N ILE A 194 11.66 -0.22 -8.15
CA ILE A 194 10.67 0.00 -7.09
C ILE A 194 11.15 -0.72 -5.83
N SER A 195 11.12 -0.04 -4.69
CA SER A 195 11.39 -0.66 -3.39
C SER A 195 10.50 -0.04 -2.31
N CYS A 196 9.87 -0.90 -1.53
CA CYS A 196 9.18 -0.54 -0.29
C CYS A 196 10.14 -0.77 0.88
N LEU A 197 10.43 0.27 1.67
CA LEU A 197 11.34 0.17 2.82
C LEU A 197 10.56 -0.01 4.12
N ASP A 198 9.69 0.94 4.47
CA ASP A 198 8.83 0.93 5.68
C ASP A 198 7.66 1.93 5.49
N SER A 199 6.43 1.51 5.81
CA SER A 199 5.22 2.36 5.92
C SER A 199 4.74 2.37 7.37
N HIS A 200 4.60 3.56 7.95
CA HIS A 200 4.14 3.74 9.34
C HIS A 200 2.66 4.16 9.39
N SER A 201 1.98 3.83 10.49
CA SER A 201 0.57 4.21 10.73
C SER A 201 0.31 5.73 10.82
N ASP A 202 1.35 6.56 10.80
CA ASP A 202 1.24 8.03 10.73
C ASP A 202 1.30 8.56 9.28
N GLY A 203 1.30 7.67 8.28
CA GLY A 203 1.37 8.04 6.86
C GLY A 203 2.76 8.48 6.41
N THR A 204 3.80 8.36 7.24
CA THR A 204 5.17 8.65 6.82
C THR A 204 5.77 7.45 6.07
N HIS A 205 6.22 7.72 4.84
CA HIS A 205 6.87 6.74 3.97
C HIS A 205 8.33 7.09 3.73
N SER A 206 9.20 6.09 3.76
CA SER A 206 10.57 6.20 3.27
C SER A 206 10.70 5.64 1.84
N LEU A 207 10.17 6.37 0.85
CA LEU A 207 10.43 6.06 -0.57
C LEU A 207 11.82 6.56 -0.96
N GLN A 208 12.81 5.66 -1.12
CA GLN A 208 14.07 6.03 -1.76
C GLN A 208 13.89 6.12 -3.29
N ARG A 209 13.58 7.33 -3.76
CA ARG A 209 13.58 7.69 -5.18
C ARG A 209 15.00 7.59 -5.74
N SER A 210 15.24 6.64 -6.65
CA SER A 210 16.55 6.47 -7.28
C SER A 210 16.38 6.39 -8.80
N HIS A 211 16.53 7.54 -9.47
CA HIS A 211 16.60 7.77 -10.92
C HIS A 211 15.50 7.18 -11.83
N TRP A 212 14.94 8.05 -12.69
CA TRP A 212 14.11 7.70 -13.85
C TRP A 212 14.93 7.75 -15.13
#